data_AF-A0A317WHC0-F1
#
_entry.id   AF-A0A317WHC0-F1
#
_cell.length_a   1.000
_cell.length_b   1.000
_cell.length_c   1.000
_cell.angle_alpha   90.00
_cell.angle_beta   90.00
_cell.angle_gamma   90.00
#
_symmetry.space_group_name_H-M   'P 1'
#
loop_
_entity.id
_entity.type
_entity.pdbx_description
1 polymer ?
#
loop_
_entity_poly.entity_id
_entity_poly.type
_entity_poly.pdbx_seq_one_letter_code
_entity_poly.pdbx_strand_id
1 'polypeptide(L)'
;MYYALLPIITALVCLPANAQDHASGTPAGHIAEVVCATATQEVANMPYPGDCTKWIKCDTDYAGTATVYTCDEGLWFSFDAQTCTWPDQSGCVDAV
;
A
#
# COMPACT_ATOMS: atom_id res chain seq x y z
N MET A 1 7.67 -51.41 31.66
CA MET A 1 8.67 -50.50 31.07
C MET A 1 8.41 -50.41 29.57
N TYR A 2 7.75 -49.35 29.11
CA TYR A 2 7.85 -48.74 27.77
C TYR A 2 6.68 -47.76 27.61
N TYR A 3 6.91 -46.48 27.90
CA TYR A 3 6.08 -45.37 27.43
C TYR A 3 7.04 -44.27 27.01
N ALA A 4 7.55 -44.37 25.79
CA ALA A 4 8.21 -43.26 25.11
C ALA A 4 7.13 -42.46 24.36
N LEU A 5 6.27 -41.76 25.11
CA LEU A 5 5.38 -40.74 24.55
C LEU A 5 6.21 -39.47 24.43
N LEU A 6 6.85 -39.27 23.27
CA LEU A 6 7.46 -38.00 22.88
C LEU A 6 6.32 -37.05 22.46
N PRO A 7 5.94 -36.03 23.24
CA PRO A 7 4.96 -35.04 22.81
C PRO A 7 5.71 -33.98 22.01
N ILE A 8 6.16 -34.32 20.80
CA ILE A 8 7.00 -33.41 19.97
C ILE A 8 6.26 -32.89 18.72
N ILE A 9 4.96 -33.17 18.53
CA ILE A 9 4.28 -32.78 17.28
C ILE A 9 2.96 -32.05 17.51
N THR A 10 2.96 -30.98 18.30
CA THR A 10 1.87 -29.98 18.27
C THR A 10 2.34 -28.54 18.08
N ALA A 11 3.65 -28.30 17.92
CA ALA A 11 4.18 -26.96 17.69
C ALA A 11 4.30 -26.57 16.20
N LEU A 12 3.72 -27.33 15.26
CA LEU A 12 3.98 -27.19 13.82
C LEU A 12 2.87 -26.49 13.02
N VAL A 13 1.94 -25.75 13.64
CA VAL A 13 0.92 -25.00 12.87
C VAL A 13 0.65 -23.57 13.36
N CYS A 14 1.61 -22.96 14.07
CA CYS A 14 1.66 -21.50 14.19
C CYS A 14 3.02 -21.02 13.70
N LEU A 15 3.31 -21.23 12.42
CA LEU A 15 4.21 -20.30 11.73
C LEU A 15 3.41 -19.00 11.63
N PRO A 16 3.78 -17.90 12.33
CA PRO A 16 3.25 -16.60 11.96
C PRO A 16 3.60 -16.44 10.48
N ALA A 17 2.61 -16.05 9.67
CA ALA A 17 2.86 -15.64 8.30
C ALA A 17 3.91 -14.53 8.37
N ASN A 18 5.16 -14.90 8.07
CA ASN A 18 6.24 -14.00 7.77
C ASN A 18 5.83 -13.30 6.46
N ALA A 19 5.07 -12.23 6.59
CA ALA A 19 5.09 -11.15 5.63
C ALA A 19 6.19 -10.20 6.10
N GLN A 20 7.42 -10.43 5.63
CA GLN A 20 8.47 -9.43 5.62
C GLN A 20 8.45 -8.81 4.23
N ASP A 21 7.44 -7.97 4.00
CA ASP A 21 7.45 -7.02 2.90
C ASP A 21 8.48 -5.94 3.23
N HIS A 22 9.65 -6.01 2.60
CA HIS A 22 10.58 -4.89 2.55
C HIS A 22 10.02 -3.81 1.62
N ALA A 23 8.89 -3.21 1.99
CA ALA A 23 8.35 -2.02 1.36
C ALA A 23 8.89 -0.79 2.07
N SER A 24 9.52 0.11 1.32
CA SER A 24 10.08 1.37 1.83
C SER A 24 9.03 2.44 2.16
N GLY A 25 7.74 2.09 2.18
CA GLY A 25 6.67 2.96 2.64
C GLY A 25 5.63 2.20 3.45
N THR A 26 4.71 2.94 4.07
CA THR A 26 3.72 2.35 4.96
C THR A 26 2.66 1.59 4.14
N PRO A 27 2.31 0.35 4.52
CA PRO A 27 1.19 -0.35 3.91
C PRO A 27 -0.07 0.52 3.97
N ALA A 28 -0.71 0.74 2.83
CA ALA A 28 -1.93 1.53 2.76
C ALA A 28 -3.11 0.85 3.51
N GLY A 29 -3.05 -0.47 3.72
CA GLY A 29 -4.08 -1.21 4.45
C GLY A 29 -5.42 -1.20 3.72
N HIS A 30 -6.53 -1.09 4.44
CA HIS A 30 -7.88 -1.18 3.87
C HIS A 30 -8.20 -0.09 2.83
N ILE A 31 -7.52 1.06 2.87
CA ILE A 31 -7.73 2.11 1.86
C ILE A 31 -7.24 1.67 0.47
N ALA A 32 -6.24 0.79 0.42
CA ALA A 32 -5.68 0.26 -0.82
C ALA A 32 -6.71 -0.59 -1.58
N GLU A 33 -7.53 -1.36 -0.88
CA GLU A 33 -8.52 -2.24 -1.51
C GLU A 33 -9.51 -1.43 -2.35
N VAL A 34 -9.93 -0.26 -1.86
CA VAL A 34 -10.86 0.62 -2.57
C VAL A 34 -10.14 1.44 -3.63
N VAL A 35 -9.01 2.07 -3.27
CA VAL A 35 -8.31 3.00 -4.18
C VAL A 35 -7.63 2.27 -5.33
N CYS A 36 -7.06 1.10 -5.10
CA CYS A 36 -6.36 0.33 -6.11
C CYS A 36 -7.27 -0.58 -6.95
N ALA A 37 -8.58 -0.59 -6.70
CA ALA A 37 -9.53 -1.45 -7.42
C ALA A 37 -9.52 -1.21 -8.95
N THR A 38 -9.13 -0.01 -9.38
CA THR A 38 -9.06 0.39 -10.80
C THR A 38 -7.63 0.63 -11.29
N ALA A 39 -6.62 0.30 -10.49
CA ALA A 39 -5.22 0.48 -10.90
C ALA A 39 -4.85 -0.53 -12.01
N THR A 40 -3.96 -0.10 -12.90
CA THR A 40 -3.42 -0.91 -14.01
C THR A 40 -1.90 -0.77 -14.05
N GLN A 41 -1.20 -1.61 -14.80
CA GLN A 41 0.26 -1.53 -14.90
C GLN A 41 0.72 -0.18 -15.47
N GLU A 42 -0.14 0.43 -16.31
CA GLU A 42 0.08 1.72 -16.94
C GLU A 42 -0.27 2.91 -16.01
N VAL A 43 -1.23 2.71 -15.11
CA VAL A 43 -1.75 3.73 -14.19
C VAL A 43 -1.86 3.12 -12.78
N ALA A 44 -0.72 3.13 -12.08
CA ALA A 44 -0.57 2.53 -10.75
C ALA A 44 -0.49 3.56 -9.62
N ASN A 45 -0.31 4.84 -9.93
CA ASN A 45 -0.23 5.90 -8.92
C ASN A 45 -1.64 6.51 -8.76
N MET A 46 -2.22 6.32 -7.59
CA MET A 46 -3.59 6.72 -7.28
C MET A 46 -3.61 7.88 -6.27
N PRO A 47 -4.62 8.78 -6.33
CA PRO A 47 -4.75 9.85 -5.36
C PRO A 47 -4.97 9.32 -3.93
N TYR A 48 -4.42 10.02 -2.94
CA TYR A 48 -4.73 9.75 -1.54
C TYR A 48 -6.01 10.50 -1.13
N PRO A 49 -7.01 9.83 -0.53
CA PRO A 49 -8.24 10.50 -0.10
C PRO A 49 -7.99 11.56 0.99
N GLY A 50 -8.35 12.81 0.69
CA GLY A 50 -8.34 13.91 1.67
C GLY A 50 -6.97 14.53 1.96
N ASP A 51 -5.93 14.18 1.20
CA ASP A 51 -4.61 14.84 1.29
C ASP A 51 -3.94 14.87 -0.08
N CYS A 52 -3.97 16.03 -0.74
CA CYS A 52 -3.34 16.23 -2.05
C CYS A 52 -1.80 16.08 -2.04
N THR A 53 -1.16 16.16 -0.86
CA THR A 53 0.29 15.95 -0.73
C THR A 53 0.67 14.48 -0.71
N LYS A 54 -0.31 13.57 -0.69
CA LYS A 54 -0.10 12.13 -0.62
C LYS A 54 -0.66 11.43 -1.85
N TRP A 55 -0.07 10.28 -2.13
CA TRP A 55 -0.53 9.38 -3.18
C TRP A 55 -0.22 7.94 -2.83
N ILE A 56 -0.89 7.01 -3.49
CA ILE A 56 -0.80 5.58 -3.24
C ILE A 56 -0.24 4.92 -4.48
N LYS A 57 0.90 4.24 -4.36
CA LYS A 57 1.38 3.34 -5.41
C LYS A 57 0.73 1.98 -5.22
N CYS A 58 -0.11 1.59 -6.15
CA CYS A 58 -0.75 0.28 -6.17
C CYS A 58 0.18 -0.73 -6.81
N ASP A 59 0.42 -1.85 -6.11
CA ASP A 59 0.94 -3.04 -6.75
C ASP A 59 -0.21 -3.74 -7.47
N THR A 60 -0.07 -3.89 -8.79
CA THR A 60 -1.11 -4.50 -9.63
C THR A 60 -1.00 -6.02 -9.71
N ASP A 61 0.12 -6.60 -9.27
CA ASP A 61 0.31 -8.05 -9.25
C ASP A 61 -0.40 -8.67 -8.03
N TYR A 62 -0.54 -7.90 -6.94
CA TYR A 62 -1.25 -8.30 -5.74
C TYR A 62 -2.13 -7.17 -5.20
N ALA A 63 -3.45 -7.26 -5.44
CA ALA A 63 -4.41 -6.32 -4.86
C ALA A 63 -4.29 -6.33 -3.32
N GLY A 64 -3.83 -5.20 -2.75
CA GLY A 64 -3.64 -5.03 -1.30
C GLY A 64 -2.22 -4.67 -0.87
N THR A 65 -1.19 -4.89 -1.70
CA THR A 65 0.19 -4.45 -1.43
C THR A 65 0.42 -3.04 -1.98
N ALA A 66 -0.29 -2.05 -1.46
CA ALA A 66 -0.09 -0.65 -1.86
C ALA A 66 0.71 0.14 -0.84
N THR A 67 1.50 1.09 -1.33
CA THR A 67 2.38 1.92 -0.50
C THR A 67 1.97 3.38 -0.59
N VAL A 68 1.85 4.05 0.55
CA VAL A 68 1.58 5.50 0.60
C VAL A 68 2.90 6.27 0.47
N TYR A 69 2.90 7.25 -0.42
CA TYR A 69 3.99 8.21 -0.62
C TYR A 69 3.52 9.62 -0.31
N THR A 70 4.45 10.48 0.07
CA THR A 70 4.22 11.92 0.27
C THR A 70 5.08 12.68 -0.74
N CYS A 71 4.50 13.66 -1.41
CA CYS A 71 5.21 14.59 -2.29
C CYS A 71 6.16 15.48 -1.50
N ASP A 72 7.16 16.04 -2.18
CA ASP A 72 8.02 17.06 -1.60
C ASP A 72 7.21 18.30 -1.20
N GLU A 73 7.78 19.11 -0.31
CA GLU A 73 7.11 20.29 0.25
C GLU A 73 6.60 21.23 -0.85
N GLY A 74 5.31 21.58 -0.78
CA GLY A 74 4.66 22.48 -1.74
C GLY A 74 4.19 21.82 -3.04
N LEU A 75 4.37 20.51 -3.21
CA LEU A 75 3.89 19.77 -4.38
C LEU A 75 2.68 18.89 -4.05
N TRP A 76 1.77 18.77 -5.02
CA TRP A 76 0.56 17.95 -4.94
C TRP A 76 0.59 16.86 -6.00
N PHE A 77 0.01 15.71 -5.69
CA PHE A 77 -0.09 14.62 -6.65
C PHE A 77 -1.07 14.96 -7.78
N SER A 78 -0.63 14.75 -9.02
CA SER A 78 -1.48 14.80 -10.21
C SER A 78 -1.72 13.40 -10.74
N PHE A 79 -2.99 13.00 -10.80
CA PHE A 79 -3.37 11.71 -11.38
C PHE A 79 -3.05 11.65 -12.88
N ASP A 80 -3.32 12.72 -13.62
CA ASP A 80 -3.07 12.78 -15.07
C ASP A 80 -1.58 12.71 -15.40
N ALA A 81 -0.74 13.39 -14.61
CA ALA A 81 0.71 13.36 -14.80
C ALA A 81 1.39 12.14 -14.13
N GLN A 82 0.64 11.36 -13.33
CA GLN A 82 1.14 10.25 -12.51
C GLN A 82 2.33 10.63 -11.60
N THR A 83 2.43 11.89 -11.19
CA THR A 83 3.55 12.41 -10.40
C THR A 83 3.16 13.66 -9.60
N CYS A 84 4.03 14.09 -8.68
CA CYS A 84 3.88 15.34 -7.95
C CYS A 84 4.18 16.55 -8.85
N THR A 85 3.32 17.56 -8.79
CA THR A 85 3.44 18.81 -9.52
C THR A 85 2.96 19.98 -8.66
N TRP A 86 3.00 21.20 -9.19
CA TRP A 86 2.50 22.39 -8.50
C TRP A 86 0.98 22.30 -8.26
N PRO A 87 0.47 22.81 -7.12
CA PRO A 87 -0.94 22.69 -6.75
C PRO A 87 -1.92 23.15 -7.83
N ASP A 88 -1.62 24.26 -8.50
CA ASP A 88 -2.41 24.85 -9.58
C ASP A 88 -2.49 23.97 -10.85
N GLN A 89 -1.56 23.02 -11.00
CA GLN A 89 -1.48 22.08 -12.13
C GLN A 89 -1.88 20.66 -11.74
N SER A 90 -2.07 20.39 -10.45
CA SER A 90 -2.30 19.03 -9.95
C SER A 90 -3.66 18.46 -10.36
N GLY A 91 -4.67 19.33 -10.51
CA GLY A 91 -6.07 18.94 -10.65
C GLY A 91 -6.68 18.38 -9.35
N CYS A 92 -5.91 18.31 -8.27
CA CYS A 92 -6.41 17.92 -6.97
C CYS A 92 -7.17 19.09 -6.34
N VAL A 93 -8.42 18.85 -5.96
CA VAL A 93 -9.19 19.77 -5.14
C VAL A 93 -9.13 19.21 -3.72
N ASP A 94 -8.42 19.90 -2.82
CA ASP A 94 -8.53 19.59 -1.40
C ASP A 94 -10.02 19.66 -1.06
N ALA A 95 -10.59 18.54 -0.61
CA ALA A 95 -11.94 18.51 -0.11
C ALA A 95 -11.94 19.25 1.24
N VAL A 96 -12.03 20.59 1.17
CA VAL A 96 -12.27 21.46 2.32
C VAL A 96 -13.69 21.24 2.83
#